data_AF-B3P5H2-F1
#
_entry.id   AF-B3P5H2-F1
#
_cell.length_a   1.000
_cell.length_b   1.000
_cell.length_c   1.000
_cell.angle_alpha   90.00
_cell.angle_beta   90.00
_cell.angle_gamma   90.00
#
_symmetry.space_group_name_H-M   'P 1'
#
loop_
_entity.id
_entity.type
_entity.pdbx_description
1 polymer ?
#
loop_
_entity_poly.entity_id
_entity_poly.type
_entity_poly.pdbx_seq_one_letter_code
_entity_poly.pdbx_strand_id
1 'polypeptide(L)'
;MTSPVVTVLLVGIGCLAFVHVARSECCTSREEVKYKMDRGDCEDVGGSGDYPLKCEVTICADGVAQVGTYCGQGSCNIFGCHCDGGCLTGDWSEEFVRKNQAYGIHIVEVRRIPI
;
A
#
# COMPACT_ATOMS: atom_id res chain seq x y z
N MET A 1 -3.65 53.94 11.01
CA MET A 1 -3.95 53.17 12.23
C MET A 1 -4.33 51.76 11.80
N THR A 2 -3.40 50.82 11.85
CA THR A 2 -3.68 49.41 11.56
C THR A 2 -4.43 48.82 12.74
N SER A 3 -5.65 48.34 12.52
CA SER A 3 -6.47 47.74 13.57
C SER A 3 -5.82 46.43 14.03
N PRO A 4 -5.57 46.23 15.34
CA PRO A 4 -4.95 45.00 15.85
C PRO A 4 -5.79 43.75 15.54
N VAL A 5 -7.11 43.94 15.37
CA VAL A 5 -8.05 42.87 14.97
C VAL A 5 -7.76 42.38 13.55
N VAL A 6 -7.43 43.29 12.63
CA VAL A 6 -7.10 42.97 11.24
C VAL A 6 -5.77 42.21 11.17
N THR A 7 -4.79 42.61 11.97
CA THR A 7 -3.50 41.92 12.05
C THR A 7 -3.64 40.49 12.57
N VAL A 8 -4.44 40.27 13.61
CA VAL A 8 -4.68 38.91 14.17
C VAL A 8 -5.43 38.02 13.17
N LEU A 9 -6.41 38.56 12.46
CA LEU A 9 -7.14 37.83 11.40
C LEU A 9 -6.20 37.39 10.27
N LEU A 10 -5.34 38.29 9.80
CA LEU A 10 -4.40 37.99 8.72
C LEU A 10 -3.35 36.95 9.13
N VAL A 11 -2.84 37.01 10.36
CA VAL A 11 -1.93 36.00 10.91
C VAL A 11 -2.63 34.65 11.06
N GLY A 12 -3.87 34.62 11.56
CA GLY A 12 -4.67 33.40 11.68
C GLY A 12 -4.96 32.72 10.34
N ILE A 13 -5.36 33.51 9.33
CA ILE A 13 -5.58 33.02 7.95
C ILE A 13 -4.26 32.52 7.35
N GLY A 14 -3.16 33.25 7.55
CA GLY A 14 -1.82 32.83 7.13
C GLY A 14 -1.43 31.48 7.72
N CYS A 15 -1.57 31.32 9.04
CA CYS A 15 -1.23 30.07 9.72
C CYS A 15 -2.06 28.88 9.23
N LEU A 16 -3.36 29.04 8.97
CA LEU A 16 -4.20 27.95 8.42
C LEU A 16 -3.74 27.52 7.02
N ALA A 17 -3.26 28.45 6.19
CA ALA A 17 -2.70 28.13 4.87
C ALA A 17 -1.37 27.36 4.95
N PHE A 18 -0.57 27.59 6.00
CA PHE A 18 0.70 26.87 6.22
C PHE A 18 0.52 25.49 6.89
N VAL A 19 -0.60 25.23 7.57
CA VAL A 19 -0.86 23.95 8.25
C VAL A 19 -1.28 22.84 7.27
N HIS A 20 -1.64 23.18 6.03
CA HIS A 20 -1.71 22.20 4.95
C HIS A 20 -0.30 21.85 4.45
N VAL A 21 0.44 21.10 5.27
CA VAL A 21 1.49 20.23 4.76
C VAL A 21 0.78 19.24 3.83
N ALA A 22 0.73 19.58 2.54
CA ALA A 22 0.20 18.72 1.50
C ALA A 22 1.15 17.52 1.34
N ARG A 23 1.05 16.57 2.26
CA ARG A 23 1.60 15.24 2.05
C ARG A 23 0.70 14.60 1.02
N SER A 24 1.14 14.58 -0.23
CA SER A 24 0.57 13.67 -1.20
C SER A 24 0.83 12.26 -0.67
N GLU A 25 -0.22 11.56 -0.26
CA GLU A 25 -0.11 10.14 0.04
C GLU A 25 0.31 9.42 -1.26
N CYS A 26 1.32 8.57 -1.15
CA CYS A 26 1.88 7.82 -2.26
C CYS A 26 1.79 6.32 -1.95
N CYS A 27 1.27 5.55 -2.91
CA CYS A 27 0.98 4.13 -2.78
C CYS A 27 2.02 3.28 -3.53
N THR A 28 3.29 3.66 -3.38
CA THR A 28 4.43 2.98 -4.01
C THR A 28 4.88 1.76 -3.24
N SER A 29 4.46 1.64 -1.97
CA SER A 29 4.84 0.54 -1.09
C SER A 29 4.14 -0.77 -1.46
N ARG A 30 4.92 -1.85 -1.50
CA ARG A 30 4.50 -3.23 -1.83
C ARG A 30 5.40 -4.24 -1.11
N GLU A 31 4.92 -5.47 -0.96
CA GLU A 31 5.74 -6.59 -0.48
C GLU A 31 5.95 -7.64 -1.57
N GLU A 32 7.21 -8.00 -1.80
CA GLU A 32 7.59 -9.22 -2.51
C GLU A 32 7.63 -10.35 -1.47
N VAL A 33 6.75 -11.34 -1.61
CA VAL A 33 6.59 -12.46 -0.68
C VAL A 33 6.97 -13.75 -1.38
N LYS A 34 7.94 -14.47 -0.83
CA LYS A 34 8.26 -15.85 -1.21
C LYS A 34 7.64 -16.80 -0.21
N TYR A 35 6.97 -17.82 -0.70
CA TYR A 35 6.18 -18.72 0.13
C TYR A 35 6.07 -20.12 -0.47
N LYS A 36 5.61 -21.05 0.36
CA LYS A 36 5.20 -22.41 0.00
C LYS A 36 3.71 -22.57 0.27
N MET A 37 3.11 -23.60 -0.31
CA MET A 37 1.68 -23.90 -0.18
C MET A 37 1.49 -25.38 0.13
N ASP A 38 0.52 -25.70 0.98
CA ASP A 38 0.12 -27.09 1.26
C ASP A 38 -0.80 -27.64 0.17
N ARG A 39 -1.54 -26.78 -0.52
CA ARG A 39 -2.59 -27.11 -1.51
C ARG A 39 -2.67 -26.04 -2.60
N GLY A 40 -3.22 -26.39 -3.76
CA GLY A 40 -3.44 -25.48 -4.90
C GLY A 40 -2.20 -25.30 -5.75
N ASP A 41 -2.18 -24.26 -6.58
CA ASP A 41 -1.02 -23.82 -7.36
C ASP A 41 -0.71 -22.34 -7.04
N CYS A 42 0.49 -21.86 -7.38
CA CYS A 42 0.92 -20.49 -7.05
C CYS A 42 -0.03 -19.43 -7.64
N GLU A 43 -0.60 -19.71 -8.81
CA GLU A 43 -1.51 -18.86 -9.57
C GLU A 43 -2.87 -18.67 -8.86
N ASP A 44 -3.30 -19.63 -8.04
CA ASP A 44 -4.58 -19.58 -7.33
C ASP A 44 -4.66 -18.38 -6.36
N VAL A 45 -3.51 -17.92 -5.89
CA VAL A 45 -3.39 -16.79 -4.96
C VAL A 45 -2.67 -15.58 -5.60
N GLY A 46 -2.61 -15.56 -6.93
CA GLY A 46 -2.03 -14.47 -7.72
C GLY A 46 -0.50 -14.45 -7.76
N GLY A 47 0.15 -15.52 -7.33
CA GLY A 47 1.60 -15.69 -7.44
C GLY A 47 2.02 -16.39 -8.73
N SER A 48 3.32 -16.68 -8.81
CA SER A 48 3.93 -17.48 -9.87
C SER A 48 5.12 -18.26 -9.32
N GLY A 49 5.53 -19.34 -10.00
CA GLY A 49 6.71 -20.12 -9.62
C GLY A 49 6.53 -21.62 -9.80
N ASP A 50 7.36 -22.39 -9.10
CA ASP A 50 7.35 -23.85 -9.15
C ASP A 50 6.66 -24.42 -7.89
N TYR A 51 5.40 -24.79 -8.03
CA TYR A 51 4.64 -25.50 -6.98
C TYR A 51 5.30 -26.86 -6.63
N PRO A 52 5.30 -27.31 -5.36
CA PRO A 52 4.82 -26.64 -4.13
C PRO A 52 5.90 -25.86 -3.36
N LEU A 53 7.13 -25.82 -3.87
CA LEU A 53 8.29 -25.48 -3.06
C LEU A 53 8.71 -24.01 -3.17
N LYS A 54 8.30 -23.31 -4.24
CA LYS A 54 8.76 -21.96 -4.54
C LYS A 54 7.69 -21.17 -5.29
N CYS A 55 6.83 -20.48 -4.54
CA CYS A 55 5.96 -19.45 -5.08
C CYS A 55 6.48 -18.07 -4.70
N GLU A 56 6.23 -17.09 -5.57
CA GLU A 56 6.50 -15.68 -5.33
C GLU A 56 5.28 -14.85 -5.75
N VAL A 57 4.97 -13.81 -4.97
CA VAL A 57 3.88 -12.87 -5.25
C VAL A 57 4.30 -11.47 -4.81
N THR A 58 3.90 -10.45 -5.58
CA THR A 58 3.96 -9.06 -5.15
C THR A 58 2.58 -8.65 -4.66
N ILE A 59 2.47 -8.21 -3.41
CA ILE A 59 1.19 -7.82 -2.78
C ILE A 59 1.16 -6.37 -2.35
N CYS A 60 -0.05 -5.84 -2.22
CA CYS A 60 -0.33 -4.59 -1.54
C CYS A 60 -0.63 -4.83 -0.04
N ALA A 61 -0.86 -3.76 0.72
CA ALA A 61 -1.10 -3.86 2.17
C ALA A 61 -2.36 -4.65 2.52
N ASP A 62 -3.33 -4.76 1.62
CA ASP A 62 -4.53 -5.56 1.80
C ASP A 62 -4.29 -7.07 1.63
N GLY A 63 -3.05 -7.52 1.45
CA GLY A 63 -2.70 -8.94 1.34
C GLY A 63 -3.14 -9.58 0.03
N VAL A 64 -3.40 -8.79 -1.01
CA VAL A 64 -3.79 -9.27 -2.34
C VAL A 64 -2.69 -8.96 -3.34
N ALA A 65 -2.53 -9.84 -4.34
CA ALA A 65 -1.60 -9.63 -5.45
C ALA A 65 -1.82 -8.24 -6.09
N GLN A 66 -0.73 -7.51 -6.27
CA GLN A 66 -0.75 -6.15 -6.81
C GLN A 66 -1.35 -6.15 -8.23
N VAL A 67 -2.39 -5.35 -8.43
CA VAL A 67 -2.98 -5.11 -9.75
C VAL A 67 -2.54 -3.74 -10.25
N GLY A 68 -1.91 -3.70 -11.43
CA GLY A 68 -1.37 -2.47 -12.01
C GLY A 68 0.00 -2.08 -11.43
N THR A 69 0.34 -0.79 -11.47
CA THR A 69 1.68 -0.29 -11.13
C THR A 69 1.87 0.08 -9.66
N TYR A 70 0.80 0.49 -8.97
CA TYR A 70 0.83 1.01 -7.60
C TYR A 70 -0.31 0.41 -6.77
N CYS A 71 -0.20 0.52 -5.44
CA CYS A 71 -1.18 0.00 -4.49
C CYS A 71 -2.27 1.02 -4.12
N GLY A 72 -2.75 1.77 -5.11
CA GLY A 72 -3.88 2.69 -4.95
C GLY A 72 -5.22 1.93 -4.89
N GLN A 73 -6.19 2.46 -4.16
CA GLN A 73 -7.58 1.96 -4.25
C GLN A 73 -8.17 2.21 -5.65
N GLY A 74 -7.70 3.25 -6.33
CA GLY A 74 -7.96 3.54 -7.73
C GLY A 74 -6.73 4.08 -8.45
N SER A 75 -6.96 4.82 -9.54
CA SER A 75 -5.89 5.32 -10.40
C SER A 75 -4.97 6.30 -9.66
N CYS A 76 -3.67 6.17 -9.86
CA CYS A 76 -2.67 7.09 -9.34
C CYS A 76 -2.07 7.92 -10.47
N ASN A 77 -1.41 9.03 -10.12
CA ASN A 77 -0.55 9.73 -11.08
C ASN A 77 0.72 8.91 -11.39
N ILE A 78 1.55 9.40 -12.33
CA ILE A 78 2.77 8.72 -12.80
C ILE A 78 3.84 8.49 -11.72
N PHE A 79 3.73 9.16 -10.57
CA PHE A 79 4.65 8.98 -9.45
C PHE A 79 4.11 8.01 -8.39
N GLY A 80 2.91 7.47 -8.59
CA GLY A 80 2.24 6.61 -7.62
C GLY A 80 1.67 7.38 -6.44
N CYS A 81 1.42 8.67 -6.60
CA CYS A 81 0.81 9.53 -5.60
C CYS A 81 -0.55 10.03 -6.06
N HIS A 82 -1.30 10.63 -5.14
CA HIS A 82 -2.65 11.16 -5.42
C HIS A 82 -3.54 10.09 -6.07
N CYS A 83 -3.55 8.91 -5.46
CA CYS A 83 -4.38 7.81 -5.91
C CYS A 83 -5.84 8.08 -5.53
N ASP A 84 -6.76 7.80 -6.44
CA ASP A 84 -8.19 7.88 -6.16
C ASP A 84 -8.52 6.97 -4.96
N GLY A 85 -9.08 7.55 -3.90
CA GLY A 85 -9.39 6.83 -2.66
C GLY A 85 -8.20 6.54 -1.74
N GLY A 86 -6.97 6.98 -2.08
CA GLY A 86 -5.78 6.71 -1.29
C GLY A 86 -5.19 5.31 -1.55
N CYS A 87 -4.46 4.78 -0.57
CA CYS A 87 -3.81 3.47 -0.71
C CYS A 87 -4.68 2.32 -0.21
N LEU A 88 -4.46 1.12 -0.77
CA LEU A 88 -4.97 -0.12 -0.21
C LEU A 88 -4.38 -0.30 1.20
N THR A 89 -5.22 -0.76 2.14
CA THR A 89 -4.87 -0.86 3.57
C THR A 89 -5.04 -2.29 4.08
N GLY A 90 -4.19 -2.68 5.01
CA GLY A 90 -4.26 -3.96 5.73
C GLY A 90 -2.90 -4.32 6.33
N ASP A 91 -2.78 -5.59 6.73
CA ASP A 91 -1.62 -6.13 7.43
C ASP A 91 -0.67 -6.95 6.52
N TRP A 92 -0.62 -6.59 5.24
CA TRP A 92 0.38 -7.06 4.28
C TRP A 92 0.43 -8.60 4.18
N SER A 93 1.62 -9.18 4.38
CA SER A 93 1.83 -10.63 4.34
C SER A 93 1.04 -11.41 5.40
N GLU A 94 0.71 -10.81 6.55
CA GLU A 94 -0.19 -11.45 7.53
C GLU A 94 -1.61 -11.60 6.96
N GLU A 95 -2.09 -10.55 6.30
CA GLU A 95 -3.39 -10.55 5.63
C GLU A 95 -3.40 -11.51 4.43
N PHE A 96 -2.30 -11.62 3.70
CA PHE A 96 -2.12 -12.61 2.62
C PHE A 96 -2.27 -14.05 3.14
N VAL A 97 -1.63 -14.40 4.26
CA VAL A 97 -1.80 -15.73 4.88
C VAL A 97 -3.25 -15.93 5.33
N ARG A 98 -3.83 -14.92 5.98
CA ARG A 98 -5.20 -14.99 6.52
C ARG A 98 -6.25 -15.21 5.44
N LYS A 99 -6.18 -14.46 4.33
CA LYS A 99 -7.11 -14.58 3.19
C LYS A 99 -6.96 -15.92 2.48
N ASN A 100 -5.75 -16.48 2.45
CA ASN A 100 -5.43 -17.70 1.74
C ASN A 100 -5.26 -18.93 2.67
N GLN A 101 -5.89 -18.91 3.85
CA GLN A 101 -5.79 -20.00 4.84
C GLN A 101 -6.17 -21.37 4.25
N ALA A 102 -7.09 -21.41 3.29
CA ALA A 102 -7.50 -22.63 2.59
C ALA A 102 -6.35 -23.30 1.80
N TYR A 103 -5.29 -22.56 1.45
CA TYR A 103 -4.14 -23.07 0.71
C TYR A 103 -2.95 -23.47 1.61
N GLY A 104 -2.97 -23.09 2.89
CA GLY A 104 -1.87 -23.39 3.82
C GLY A 104 -0.58 -22.70 3.42
N ILE A 105 -0.57 -21.37 3.47
CA ILE A 105 0.58 -20.54 3.08
C ILE A 105 1.67 -20.59 4.17
N HIS A 106 2.90 -20.90 3.76
CA HIS A 106 4.10 -20.83 4.61
C HIS A 106 5.07 -19.81 4.04
N ILE A 107 5.17 -18.65 4.70
CA ILE A 107 6.09 -17.58 4.30
C ILE A 107 7.55 -18.04 4.50
N VAL A 108 8.37 -17.83 3.46
CA VAL A 108 9.81 -18.09 3.48
C VAL A 108 10.59 -16.78 3.61
N GLU A 109 10.19 -15.75 2.86
CA GLU A 109 10.86 -14.45 2.82
C GLU A 109 9.84 -13.36 2.50
N VAL A 110 9.99 -12.19 3.13
CA VAL A 110 9.21 -10.99 2.84
C VAL A 110 10.16 -9.83 2.65
N ARG A 111 9.99 -9.08 1.56
CA ARG A 111 10.75 -7.86 1.29
C ARG A 111 9.80 -6.72 0.98
N ARG A 112 9.82 -5.68 1.83
CA ARG A 112 9.06 -4.44 1.62
C ARG A 112 9.85 -3.47 0.75
N ILE A 113 9.19 -2.89 -0.24
CA ILE A 113 9.77 -1.95 -1.21
C ILE A 113 8.88 -0.71 -1.28
N PRO A 114 9.41 0.52 -1.34
CA PRO A 114 10.83 0.87 -1.16
C PRO A 114 11.30 0.57 0.28
N ILE A 115 12.61 0.35 0.43
CA ILE A 115 13.29 0.12 1.72
C ILE A 115 13.48 1.45 2.45
#